data_AF-A0A529JNQ5-F1
#
_entry.id   AF-A0A529JNQ5-F1
#
_cell.length_a   1.000
_cell.length_b   1.000
_cell.length_c   1.000
_cell.angle_alpha   90.00
_cell.angle_beta   90.00
_cell.angle_gamma   90.00
#
_symmetry.space_group_name_H-M   'P 1'
#
loop_
_entity.id
_entity.type
_entity.pdbx_description
1 polymer ?
#
loop_
_entity_poly.entity_id
_entity_poly.type
_entity_poly.pdbx_seq_one_letter_code
_entity_poly.pdbx_strand_id
1 'polypeptide(L)' 'MPAKSEDGSRHENPGLDRFEMVRRTSGPCLRGAVTDICGYRETAPGRFRNVEYASLTV' A
#
# COMPACT_ATOMS: atom_id res chain seq x y z
N MET A 1 -18.41 17.02 3.63
CA MET A 1 -18.45 15.64 4.15
C MET A 1 -17.05 15.06 4.05
N PRO A 2 -16.34 14.74 5.14
CA PRO A 2 -15.05 14.06 5.03
C PRO A 2 -15.29 12.57 4.84
N ALA A 3 -14.76 11.99 3.77
CA ALA A 3 -14.85 10.55 3.50
C ALA A 3 -14.01 9.79 4.53
N LYS A 4 -14.67 9.00 5.38
CA LYS A 4 -14.03 8.06 6.29
C LYS A 4 -13.40 6.94 5.45
N SER A 5 -12.08 6.91 5.39
CA SER A 5 -11.29 5.81 4.85
C SER A 5 -10.75 5.00 6.03
N GLU A 6 -11.57 4.11 6.59
CA GLU A 6 -11.12 3.02 7.45
C GLU A 6 -11.97 1.80 7.13
N ASP A 7 -11.40 0.82 6.45
CA ASP A 7 -11.73 -0.57 6.72
C ASP A 7 -10.44 -1.36 6.72
N GLY A 8 -9.76 -1.28 7.88
CA GLY A 8 -8.60 -2.08 8.18
C GLY A 8 -9.05 -3.49 8.51
N SER A 9 -9.14 -4.37 7.51
CA SER A 9 -9.18 -5.81 7.77
C SER A 9 -7.77 -6.24 8.24
N ARG A 10 -7.49 -6.07 9.53
CA ARG A 10 -6.36 -6.70 10.21
C ARG A 10 -6.59 -8.20 10.23
N HIS A 11 -6.22 -8.85 9.13
CA HIS A 11 -6.01 -10.28 9.10
C HIS A 11 -4.76 -10.55 9.95
N GLU A 12 -4.93 -10.98 11.20
CA GLU A 12 -3.80 -11.37 12.07
C GLU A 12 -3.20 -12.70 11.54
N ASN A 13 -2.35 -12.60 10.51
CA ASN A 13 -1.48 -13.70 10.13
C ASN A 13 -0.17 -13.59 10.93
N PRO A 14 0.30 -14.66 11.58
CA PRO A 14 1.48 -14.65 12.47
C PRO A 14 2.84 -14.38 11.77
N GLY A 15 2.84 -13.91 10.52
CA GLY A 15 4.00 -13.38 9.79
C GLY A 15 3.86 -11.92 9.32
N LEU A 16 2.68 -11.29 9.49
CA LEU A 16 2.40 -9.92 9.05
C LEU A 16 3.03 -8.84 9.94
N ASP A 17 3.49 -9.19 11.14
CA ASP A 17 4.13 -8.21 12.04
C ASP A 17 5.45 -7.65 11.46
N ARG A 18 6.00 -8.35 10.45
CA ARG A 18 7.22 -7.96 9.72
C ARG A 18 6.94 -7.32 8.38
N PHE A 19 5.69 -7.34 7.90
CA PHE A 19 5.33 -6.85 6.57
C PHE A 19 4.10 -5.93 6.65
N GLU A 20 4.32 -4.66 6.37
CA GLU A 20 3.29 -3.63 6.34
C GLU A 20 2.79 -3.47 4.89
N MET A 21 1.49 -3.64 4.68
CA MET A 21 0.85 -3.32 3.39
C MET A 21 0.66 -1.80 3.29
N VAL A 22 1.08 -1.22 2.16
CA VAL A 22 1.01 0.21 1.91
C VAL A 22 0.12 0.46 0.69
N ARG A 23 -0.87 1.34 0.84
CA ARG A 23 -1.71 1.81 -0.27
C ARG A 23 -1.70 3.33 -0.32
N ARG A 24 -1.50 3.89 -1.51
CA ARG A 24 -1.42 5.34 -1.74
C ARG A 24 -2.19 5.72 -2.99
N THR A 25 -2.76 6.92 -2.98
CA THR A 25 -3.31 7.57 -4.18
C THR A 25 -2.18 7.99 -5.11
N SER A 26 -2.37 7.82 -6.41
CA SER A 26 -1.44 8.33 -7.43
C SER A 26 -1.25 9.83 -7.29
N GLY A 27 -0.01 10.32 -7.39
CA GLY A 27 0.26 11.76 -7.39
C GLY A 27 -0.35 12.49 -8.60
N PRO A 28 -0.43 13.83 -8.58
CA PRO A 28 -1.03 14.61 -9.67
C PRO A 28 -0.43 14.32 -11.04
N CYS A 29 0.88 14.04 -11.10
CA CYS A 29 1.60 13.72 -12.34
C CYS A 29 1.17 12.39 -13.00
N LEU A 30 0.49 11.50 -12.25
CA LEU A 30 0.05 10.18 -12.72
C LEU A 30 -1.47 10.11 -12.89
N ARG A 31 -2.17 11.24 -12.75
CA ARG A 31 -3.62 11.32 -12.78
C ARG A 31 -4.15 10.82 -14.14
N GLY A 32 -5.09 9.88 -14.09
CA GLY A 32 -5.72 9.29 -15.28
C GLY A 32 -4.94 8.10 -15.86
N ALA A 33 -3.64 7.98 -15.57
CA ALA A 33 -2.83 6.84 -16.01
C ALA A 33 -2.76 5.72 -14.96
N VAL A 34 -2.76 6.08 -13.68
CA VAL A 34 -2.67 5.14 -12.55
C VAL A 34 -3.93 5.22 -11.71
N THR A 35 -4.54 4.07 -11.40
CA THR A 35 -5.74 3.99 -10.56
C THR A 35 -5.39 3.87 -9.08
N ASP A 36 -4.37 3.09 -8.74
CA ASP A 36 -3.82 3.02 -7.39
C ASP A 36 -2.34 2.60 -7.37
N ILE A 37 -1.69 2.90 -6.24
CA ILE A 37 -0.35 2.43 -5.92
C ILE A 37 -0.47 1.58 -4.65
N CYS A 38 -0.08 0.30 -4.77
CA CYS A 38 -0.11 -0.67 -3.68
C CYS A 38 1.27 -1.30 -3.53
N GLY A 39 1.63 -1.67 -2.31
CA GLY A 39 2.93 -2.27 -2.04
C GLY A 39 3.01 -2.90 -0.67
N TYR A 40 4.18 -3.44 -0.35
CA TYR A 40 4.48 -3.90 1.00
C TYR A 40 5.88 -3.45 1.41
N ARG A 41 6.02 -3.23 2.71
CA ARG A 41 7.27 -2.89 3.37
C ARG A 41 7.61 -3.96 4.38
N GLU A 42 8.79 -4.54 4.24
CA GLU A 42 9.37 -5.41 5.25
C GLU A 42 10.11 -4.57 6.32
N THR A 43 9.73 -4.76 7.58
CA THR A 43 10.21 -4.04 8.77
C THR A 43 10.91 -4.98 9.75
N ALA A 44 11.61 -5.99 9.24
CA ALA A 44 12.43 -6.87 10.07
C ALA A 44 13.76 -6.18 10.47
N PRO A 45 14.25 -6.34 11.71
CA PRO A 45 15.55 -5.82 12.12
C PRO A 45 16.67 -6.32 11.18
N GLY A 46 17.38 -5.40 10.53
CA GLY A 46 18.47 -5.71 9.59
C GLY A 46 18.03 -6.09 8.17
N ARG A 47 16.73 -6.16 7.87
CA ARG A 47 16.22 -6.41 6.51
C ARG A 47 15.07 -5.47 6.18
N PHE A 48 15.39 -4.46 5.37
CA PHE A 48 14.41 -3.50 4.85
C PHE A 48 14.22 -3.74 3.35
N ARG A 49 13.00 -4.09 2.97
CA ARG A 49 12.60 -4.19 1.57
C ARG A 49 11.30 -3.43 1.38
N ASN A 50 11.24 -2.58 0.37
CA ASN A 50 9.99 -1.95 -0.06
C ASN A 50 9.75 -2.35 -1.52
N VAL A 51 8.54 -2.83 -1.81
CA VAL A 51 8.11 -3.12 -3.16
C VAL A 51 6.80 -2.40 -3.40
N GLU A 52 6.77 -1.57 -4.44
CA GLU A 52 5.59 -0.79 -4.85
C GLU A 52 5.20 -1.19 -6.27
N TYR A 53 3.89 -1.25 -6.50
CA TYR A 53 3.24 -1.58 -7.77
C TYR A 53 2.20 -0.50 -8.08
N ALA A 54 2.02 -0.20 -9.37
CA ALA A 54 1.04 0.77 -9.85
C ALA A 54 0.07 0.08 -10.81
N SER A 55 -1.23 0.17 -10.52
CA SER A 55 -2.28 -0.31 -11.42
C SER A 55 -2.53 0.73 -12.50
N LEU A 56 -2.46 0.32 -13.77
CA LEU A 56 -2.68 1.20 -14.92
C LEU A 56 -4.17 1.27 -15.27
N THR A 57 -4.63 2.44 -15.70
CA THR A 57 -5.93 2.60 -16.36
C THR A 57 -5.86 2.03 -17.77
N VAL A 58 -6.84 1.19 -18.15
CA VAL A 58 -6.98 0.60 -19.50
C VAL A 58 -8.18 1.22 -20.21
#